data_AF-A0A2G9PD66-F1
#
_entry.id   AF-A0A2G9PD66-F1
#
_cell.length_a   1.000
_cell.length_b   1.000
_cell.length_c   1.000
_cell.angle_alpha   90.00
_cell.angle_beta   90.00
_cell.angle_gamma   90.00
#
_symmetry.space_group_name_H-M   'P 1'
#
loop_
_entity.id
_entity.type
_entity.pdbx_description
1 polymer ?
#
loop_
_entity_poly.entity_id
_entity_poly.type
_entity_poly.pdbx_seq_one_letter_code
_entity_poly.pdbx_strand_id
1 'polypeptide(L)'
;MGNRLGNGVPPELVFGKVAESNRGLRTGEFFGKVNYNIRQMGMSVEKAIFDRTRGAIRFFPSDLIATSMRVLIESSKKGLKIAAVSLMSISEYLKNLDKITMRLRDLLAEITSDMKSNMTFLAPLLSGIVVGLAAMITSILGMLYIANLSGAGATNWGSFNNFLDILQYQDMIPPYFLQISVGIYLIEIIFILTSTLVTINSGEDKLEMTNKVGINLKKGMSLYFIVALLSVVALSILSATVLGNLLG
;
A
#
# COMPACT_ATOMS: atom_id res chain seq x y z
N MET A 1 17.23 -9.38 29.55
CA MET A 1 18.62 -9.45 30.04
C MET A 1 18.96 -8.31 31.00
N GLY A 2 18.76 -7.05 30.60
CA GLY A 2 19.05 -5.87 31.43
C GLY A 2 18.52 -5.95 32.86
N ASN A 3 17.23 -6.28 33.06
CA ASN A 3 16.64 -6.43 34.40
C ASN A 3 17.33 -7.50 35.27
N ARG A 4 17.86 -8.59 34.67
CA ARG A 4 18.54 -9.65 35.43
C ARG A 4 19.97 -9.26 35.82
N LEU A 5 20.69 -8.53 34.95
CA LEU A 5 21.98 -7.93 35.32
C LEU A 5 21.82 -6.84 36.38
N GLY A 6 20.74 -6.06 36.32
CA GLY A 6 20.44 -4.99 37.28
C GLY A 6 20.22 -5.50 38.71
N ASN A 7 19.73 -6.73 38.84
CA ASN A 7 19.56 -7.42 40.13
C ASN A 7 20.87 -8.04 40.66
N GLY A 8 22.02 -7.68 40.10
CA GLY A 8 23.33 -8.15 40.55
C GLY A 8 23.68 -9.59 40.16
N VAL A 9 22.90 -10.22 39.26
CA VAL A 9 23.21 -11.57 38.79
C VAL A 9 24.42 -11.51 37.84
N PRO A 10 25.48 -12.29 38.09
CA PRO A 10 26.63 -12.37 37.20
C PRO A 10 26.21 -12.70 35.76
N PRO A 11 26.81 -12.07 34.73
CA PRO A 11 26.44 -12.25 33.33
C PRO A 11 26.38 -13.73 32.93
N GLU A 12 27.29 -14.56 33.45
CA GLU A 12 27.40 -16.01 33.24
C GLU A 12 26.12 -16.76 33.60
N LEU A 13 25.47 -16.36 34.69
CA LEU A 13 24.23 -16.96 35.18
C LEU A 13 22.98 -16.35 34.49
N VAL A 14 23.09 -15.14 33.95
CA VAL A 14 22.00 -14.48 33.23
C VAL A 14 21.72 -15.20 31.91
N PHE A 15 22.74 -15.69 31.19
CA PHE A 15 22.54 -16.43 29.94
C PHE A 15 21.68 -17.69 30.14
N GLY A 16 21.95 -18.48 31.18
CA GLY A 16 21.15 -19.66 31.50
C GLY A 16 19.69 -19.32 31.83
N LYS A 17 19.47 -18.33 32.70
CA LYS A 17 18.11 -17.91 33.10
C LYS A 17 17.30 -17.32 31.94
N VAL A 18 17.96 -16.69 30.97
CA VAL A 18 17.32 -16.11 29.78
C VAL A 18 17.05 -17.17 28.71
N ALA A 19 17.93 -18.18 28.60
CA ALA A 19 17.70 -19.35 27.75
C ALA A 19 16.48 -20.14 28.24
N GLU A 20 16.33 -20.34 29.55
CA GLU A 20 15.17 -21.02 30.13
C GLU A 20 13.86 -20.27 29.89
N SER A 21 13.84 -18.94 30.07
CA SER A 21 12.64 -18.13 29.83
C SER A 21 12.26 -18.02 28.35
N ASN A 22 13.17 -18.35 27.43
CA ASN A 22 12.96 -18.28 25.98
C ASN A 22 13.06 -19.66 25.30
N ARG A 23 12.76 -20.75 26.02
CA ARG A 23 12.77 -22.11 25.46
C ARG A 23 11.88 -22.21 24.22
N GLY A 24 12.39 -22.83 23.16
CA GLY A 24 11.69 -23.01 21.89
C GLY A 24 11.87 -21.87 20.87
N LEU A 25 12.51 -20.76 21.25
CA LEU A 25 12.85 -19.66 20.34
C LEU A 25 14.31 -19.73 19.90
N ARG A 26 14.62 -19.28 18.68
CA ARG A 26 16.00 -19.14 18.18
C ARG A 26 16.90 -18.29 19.08
N THR A 27 16.33 -17.27 19.73
CA THR A 27 17.04 -16.44 20.72
C THR A 27 17.36 -17.24 21.99
N GLY A 28 16.47 -18.13 22.43
CA GLY A 28 16.71 -19.05 23.53
C GLY A 28 17.83 -20.06 23.23
N GLU A 29 17.89 -20.58 22.00
CA GLU A 29 18.97 -21.46 21.55
C GLU A 29 20.33 -20.75 21.54
N PHE A 30 20.37 -19.49 21.09
CA PHE A 30 21.59 -18.67 21.16
C PHE A 30 22.08 -18.53 22.60
N PHE A 31 21.22 -18.09 23.53
CA PHE A 31 21.60 -17.93 24.94
C PHE A 31 21.92 -19.27 25.61
N GLY A 32 21.25 -20.35 25.21
CA GLY A 32 21.53 -21.72 25.66
C GLY A 32 22.92 -22.17 25.22
N LYS A 33 23.31 -21.87 23.98
CA LYS A 33 24.64 -22.19 23.46
C LYS A 33 25.74 -21.40 24.18
N VAL A 34 25.52 -20.12 24.43
CA VAL A 34 26.44 -19.30 25.24
C VAL A 34 26.57 -19.88 26.66
N ASN A 35 25.46 -20.24 27.30
CA ASN A 35 25.47 -20.84 28.64
C ASN A 35 26.19 -22.21 28.66
N TYR A 36 26.00 -23.05 27.64
CA TYR A 36 26.72 -24.32 27.49
C TYR A 36 28.24 -24.09 27.39
N ASN A 37 28.64 -23.15 26.53
CA ASN A 37 30.04 -22.77 26.33
C ASN A 37 30.71 -22.27 27.63
N ILE A 38 29.99 -21.50 28.45
CA ILE A 38 30.50 -21.01 29.74
C ILE A 38 30.57 -22.15 30.76
N ARG A 39 29.49 -22.92 30.96
CA ARG A 39 29.40 -23.92 32.04
C ARG A 39 30.14 -25.22 31.76
N GLN A 40 30.10 -25.71 30.52
CA GLN A 40 30.66 -27.01 30.16
C GLN A 40 32.09 -26.90 29.63
N MET A 41 32.46 -25.76 29.04
CA MET A 41 33.78 -25.57 28.44
C MET A 41 34.65 -24.56 29.20
N GLY A 42 34.15 -23.98 30.29
CA GLY A 42 34.89 -23.02 31.12
C GLY A 42 35.28 -21.74 30.39
N MET A 43 34.58 -21.39 29.29
CA MET A 43 34.93 -20.21 28.50
C MET A 43 34.44 -18.92 29.19
N SER A 44 35.22 -17.85 29.05
CA SER A 44 34.76 -16.51 29.43
C SER A 44 33.57 -16.08 28.58
N VAL A 45 32.74 -15.15 29.06
CA VAL A 45 31.57 -14.64 28.33
C VAL A 45 31.96 -14.14 26.92
N GLU A 46 33.08 -13.44 26.80
CA GLU A 46 33.59 -12.94 25.52
C GLU A 46 33.93 -14.08 24.55
N LYS A 47 34.68 -15.09 24.99
CA LYS A 47 35.01 -16.26 24.16
C LYS A 47 33.78 -17.11 23.85
N ALA A 48 32.89 -17.31 24.82
CA ALA A 48 31.67 -18.08 24.63
C ALA A 48 30.77 -17.52 23.51
N ILE A 49 30.83 -16.20 23.29
CA ILE A 49 30.06 -15.50 22.27
C ILE A 49 30.84 -15.34 20.95
N PHE A 50 32.10 -14.88 21.00
CA PHE A 50 32.87 -14.42 19.83
C PHE A 50 34.06 -15.29 19.41
N ASP A 51 34.31 -16.44 20.07
CA ASP A 51 35.44 -17.30 19.69
C ASP A 51 35.32 -17.80 18.24
N ARG A 52 36.43 -17.73 17.49
CA ARG A 52 36.49 -18.10 16.06
C ARG A 52 36.11 -19.57 15.80
N THR A 53 36.40 -20.45 16.77
CA THR A 53 36.24 -21.89 16.65
C THR A 53 35.01 -22.44 17.38
N ARG A 54 34.54 -21.78 18.44
CA ARG A 54 33.46 -22.29 19.31
C ARG A 54 32.42 -21.25 19.73
N GLY A 55 32.54 -20.00 19.28
CA GLY A 55 31.62 -18.91 19.64
C GLY A 55 30.18 -19.14 19.17
N ALA A 56 29.22 -18.73 19.99
CA ALA A 56 27.79 -18.85 19.66
C ALA A 56 27.39 -18.05 18.40
N ILE A 57 28.04 -16.92 18.12
CA ILE A 57 27.71 -16.06 16.96
C ILE A 57 27.88 -16.77 15.62
N ARG A 58 28.76 -17.78 15.52
CA ARG A 58 28.90 -18.54 14.27
C ARG A 58 27.62 -19.27 13.87
N PHE A 59 26.84 -19.72 14.85
CA PHE A 59 25.56 -20.38 14.63
C PHE A 59 24.41 -19.39 14.48
N PHE A 60 24.61 -18.13 14.88
CA PHE A 60 23.60 -17.06 14.89
C PHE A 60 24.19 -15.76 14.32
N PRO A 61 24.46 -15.68 13.01
CA PRO A 61 25.09 -14.52 12.37
C PRO A 61 24.07 -13.37 12.21
N SER A 62 23.87 -12.60 13.28
CA SER A 62 23.06 -11.38 13.28
C SER A 62 23.88 -10.20 13.77
N ASP A 63 23.97 -9.14 12.96
CA ASP A 63 24.70 -7.92 13.29
C ASP A 63 24.16 -7.24 14.54
N LEU A 64 22.84 -7.28 14.73
CA LEU A 64 22.18 -6.75 15.93
C LEU A 64 22.60 -7.55 17.18
N ILE A 65 22.62 -8.88 17.11
CA ILE A 65 23.03 -9.74 18.23
C ILE A 65 24.52 -9.50 18.54
N ALA A 66 25.38 -9.51 17.52
CA ALA A 66 26.82 -9.30 17.67
C ALA A 66 27.11 -7.93 18.30
N THR A 67 26.47 -6.87 17.82
CA THR A 67 26.67 -5.52 18.35
C THR A 67 26.15 -5.41 19.80
N SER A 68 24.97 -5.95 20.07
CA SER A 68 24.37 -5.93 21.43
C SER A 68 25.21 -6.70 22.45
N MET A 69 25.76 -7.85 22.07
CA MET A 69 26.62 -8.65 22.95
C MET A 69 28.00 -8.02 23.16
N ARG A 70 28.54 -7.33 22.16
CA ARG A 70 29.80 -6.58 22.29
C ARG A 70 29.62 -5.42 23.27
N VAL A 71 28.51 -4.68 23.16
CA VAL A 71 28.14 -3.64 24.13
C VAL A 71 27.95 -4.23 25.53
N LEU A 72 27.31 -5.39 25.67
CA LEU A 72 27.16 -6.06 26.97
C LEU A 72 28.53 -6.37 27.61
N ILE A 73 29.47 -6.94 26.86
CA ILE A 73 30.81 -7.26 27.38
C ILE A 73 31.56 -5.99 27.79
N GLU A 74 31.61 -4.98 26.92
CA GLU A 74 32.30 -3.72 27.21
C GLU A 74 31.68 -2.95 28.38
N SER A 75 30.36 -2.92 28.48
CA SER A 75 29.67 -2.30 29.62
C SER A 75 29.82 -3.12 30.90
N SER A 76 29.91 -4.46 30.81
CA SER A 76 30.13 -5.33 31.97
C SER A 76 31.50 -5.14 32.60
N LYS A 77 32.53 -4.82 31.79
CA LYS A 77 33.88 -4.45 32.27
C LYS A 77 33.87 -3.17 33.10
N LYS A 78 32.94 -2.25 32.83
CA LYS A 78 32.75 -0.99 33.58
C LYS A 78 31.87 -1.14 34.82
N GLY A 79 31.12 -2.24 34.94
CA GLY A 79 30.30 -2.59 36.09
C GLY A 79 28.92 -3.12 35.72
N LEU A 80 28.41 -4.09 36.49
CA LEU A 80 27.13 -4.77 36.22
C LEU A 80 25.94 -3.81 36.14
N LYS A 81 25.91 -2.77 36.99
CA LYS A 81 24.87 -1.75 37.01
C LYS A 81 24.86 -0.92 35.72
N ILE A 82 26.04 -0.59 35.18
CA ILE A 82 26.18 0.16 33.92
C ILE A 82 25.71 -0.70 32.75
N ALA A 83 26.13 -1.97 32.70
CA ALA A 83 25.67 -2.93 31.70
C ALA A 83 24.15 -3.14 31.72
N ALA A 84 23.55 -3.21 32.91
CA ALA A 84 22.11 -3.34 33.07
C ALA A 84 21.35 -2.13 32.51
N VAL A 85 21.78 -0.91 32.86
CA VAL A 85 21.17 0.34 32.38
C VAL A 85 21.30 0.45 30.86
N SER A 86 22.48 0.20 30.29
CA SER A 86 22.66 0.25 28.83
C SER A 86 21.77 -0.75 28.10
N LEU A 87 21.67 -1.99 28.59
CA LEU A 87 20.80 -3.00 27.97
C LEU A 87 19.30 -2.67 28.12
N MET A 88 18.89 -2.06 29.23
CA MET A 88 17.51 -1.60 29.42
C MET A 88 17.17 -0.50 28.43
N SER A 89 18.02 0.52 28.27
CA SER A 89 17.81 1.61 27.31
C SER A 89 17.76 1.12 25.87
N ILE A 90 18.63 0.17 25.48
CA ILE A 90 18.57 -0.46 24.15
C ILE A 90 17.25 -1.23 23.96
N SER A 91 16.81 -1.97 24.99
CA SER A 91 15.54 -2.72 24.92
C SER A 91 14.34 -1.79 24.76
N GLU A 92 14.34 -0.66 25.47
CA GLU A 92 13.29 0.36 25.36
C GLU A 92 13.30 1.03 23.98
N TYR A 93 14.48 1.34 23.44
CA TYR A 93 14.64 1.84 22.09
C TYR A 93 14.09 0.85 21.04
N LEU A 94 14.45 -0.43 21.11
CA LEU A 94 13.94 -1.46 20.20
C LEU A 94 12.42 -1.62 20.30
N LYS A 95 11.87 -1.63 21.53
CA LYS A 95 10.41 -1.68 21.74
C LYS A 95 9.71 -0.47 21.12
N ASN A 96 10.30 0.71 21.22
CA ASN A 96 9.78 1.93 20.61
C ASN A 96 9.85 1.86 19.07
N LEU A 97 10.95 1.34 18.51
CA LEU A 97 11.06 1.11 17.06
C LEU A 97 10.02 0.10 16.56
N ASP A 98 9.80 -1.01 17.27
CA ASP A 98 8.77 -1.99 16.91
C ASP A 98 7.38 -1.33 16.93
N LYS A 99 7.08 -0.50 17.94
CA LYS A 99 5.83 0.25 18.00
C LYS A 99 5.67 1.22 16.81
N ILE A 100 6.74 1.93 16.45
CA ILE A 100 6.75 2.85 15.32
C ILE A 100 6.55 2.09 14.00
N THR A 101 7.25 0.99 13.78
CA THR A 101 7.13 0.18 12.56
C THR A 101 5.75 -0.44 12.41
N MET A 102 5.14 -0.93 13.48
CA MET A 102 3.74 -1.39 13.47
C MET A 102 2.80 -0.26 13.06
N ARG A 103 2.96 0.94 13.65
CA ARG A 103 2.12 2.09 13.28
C ARG A 103 2.30 2.51 11.82
N LEU A 104 3.53 2.48 11.31
CA LEU A 104 3.80 2.77 9.90
C LEU A 104 3.15 1.73 8.98
N ARG A 105 3.24 0.44 9.34
CA ARG A 105 2.58 -0.64 8.57
C ARG A 105 1.07 -0.48 8.56
N ASP A 106 0.45 -0.12 9.69
CA ASP A 106 -1.00 0.11 9.75
C ASP A 106 -1.42 1.27 8.83
N LEU A 107 -0.69 2.39 8.89
CA LEU A 107 -0.96 3.55 8.01
C LEU A 107 -0.77 3.20 6.53
N LEU A 108 0.29 2.46 6.20
CA LEU A 108 0.51 1.99 4.84
C LEU A 108 -0.55 0.99 4.39
N ALA A 109 -1.06 0.12 5.27
CA ALA A 109 -2.12 -0.82 4.94
C ALA A 109 -3.42 -0.09 4.54
N GLU A 110 -3.77 1.00 5.22
CA GLU A 110 -4.89 1.86 4.86
C GLU A 110 -4.68 2.50 3.47
N ILE A 111 -3.54 3.18 3.26
CA ILE A 111 -3.23 3.84 1.98
C ILE A 111 -3.15 2.83 0.81
N THR A 112 -2.51 1.68 1.02
CA THR A 112 -2.40 0.64 -0.02
C THR A 112 -3.75 0.00 -0.34
N SER A 113 -4.64 -0.14 0.64
CA SER A 113 -6.02 -0.57 0.43
C SER A 113 -6.79 0.45 -0.41
N ASP A 114 -6.65 1.75 -0.12
CA ASP A 114 -7.29 2.83 -0.87
C ASP A 114 -6.77 2.89 -2.31
N MET A 115 -5.46 2.81 -2.51
CA MET A 115 -4.87 2.74 -3.85
C MET A 115 -5.43 1.57 -4.66
N LYS A 116 -5.56 0.39 -4.04
CA LYS A 116 -6.14 -0.79 -4.67
C LYS A 116 -7.60 -0.59 -5.02
N SER A 117 -8.40 0.00 -4.12
CA SER A 117 -9.81 0.31 -4.35
C SER A 117 -9.98 1.32 -5.49
N ASN A 118 -9.19 2.39 -5.48
CA ASN A 118 -9.21 3.41 -6.53
C ASN A 118 -8.90 2.83 -7.90
N MET A 119 -7.85 2.03 -8.00
CA MET A 119 -7.40 1.44 -9.25
C MET A 119 -8.36 0.40 -9.83
N THR A 120 -8.95 -0.44 -8.97
CA THR A 120 -9.74 -1.61 -9.42
C THR A 120 -11.23 -1.36 -9.48
N PHE A 121 -11.73 -0.34 -8.77
CA PHE A 121 -13.16 -0.07 -8.65
C PHE A 121 -13.51 1.40 -8.91
N LEU A 122 -13.06 2.35 -8.07
CA LEU A 122 -13.58 3.72 -8.12
C LEU A 122 -13.21 4.46 -9.41
N ALA A 123 -11.95 4.41 -9.86
CA ALA A 123 -11.54 5.07 -11.09
C ALA A 123 -12.23 4.48 -12.34
N PRO A 124 -12.29 3.14 -12.53
CA PRO A 124 -13.12 2.52 -13.57
C PRO A 124 -14.60 2.92 -13.55
N LEU A 125 -15.21 2.93 -12.37
CA LEU A 125 -16.61 3.27 -12.19
C LEU A 125 -16.89 4.73 -12.59
N LEU A 126 -16.14 5.67 -12.02
CA LEU A 126 -16.31 7.10 -12.29
C LEU A 126 -16.02 7.41 -13.76
N SER A 127 -14.97 6.81 -14.32
CA SER A 127 -14.61 6.97 -15.74
C SER A 127 -15.71 6.48 -16.68
N GLY A 128 -16.35 5.35 -16.38
CA GLY A 128 -17.47 4.85 -17.16
C GLY A 128 -18.70 5.76 -17.10
N ILE A 129 -19.01 6.29 -15.92
CA ILE A 129 -20.13 7.23 -15.73
C ILE A 129 -19.88 8.54 -16.50
N VAL A 130 -18.66 9.09 -16.46
CA VAL A 130 -18.30 10.32 -17.18
C VAL A 130 -18.48 10.15 -18.69
N VAL A 131 -18.08 9.02 -19.27
CA VAL A 131 -18.32 8.73 -20.70
C VAL A 131 -19.81 8.64 -21.00
N GLY A 132 -20.60 8.00 -20.13
CA GLY A 132 -22.06 7.94 -20.30
C GLY A 132 -22.74 9.31 -20.25
N LEU A 133 -22.30 10.18 -19.34
CA LEU A 133 -22.79 11.56 -19.24
C LEU A 133 -22.41 12.38 -20.47
N ALA A 134 -21.17 12.24 -20.96
CA ALA A 134 -20.76 12.90 -22.19
C ALA A 134 -21.65 12.46 -23.37
N ALA A 135 -21.90 11.15 -23.51
CA ALA A 135 -22.79 10.60 -24.53
C ALA A 135 -24.21 11.18 -24.43
N MET A 136 -24.77 11.26 -23.23
CA MET A 136 -26.07 11.86 -22.95
C MET A 136 -26.12 13.33 -23.39
N ILE A 137 -25.12 14.14 -23.04
CA ILE A 137 -25.06 15.56 -23.40
C ILE A 137 -25.02 15.72 -24.92
N THR A 138 -24.19 14.96 -25.64
CA THR A 138 -24.19 14.95 -27.12
C THR A 138 -25.52 14.55 -27.72
N SER A 139 -26.19 13.54 -27.17
CA SER A 139 -27.48 13.05 -27.67
C SER A 139 -28.54 14.13 -27.55
N ILE A 140 -28.60 14.78 -26.37
CA ILE A 140 -29.56 15.86 -26.11
C ILE A 140 -29.31 17.04 -27.04
N LEU A 141 -28.06 17.50 -27.14
CA LEU A 141 -27.72 18.64 -28.00
C LEU A 141 -27.94 18.32 -29.48
N GLY A 142 -27.66 17.09 -29.92
CA GLY A 142 -27.89 16.66 -31.29
C GLY A 142 -29.37 16.63 -31.66
N MET A 143 -30.23 16.06 -30.80
CA MET A 143 -31.68 16.05 -31.02
C MET A 143 -32.26 17.46 -31.02
N LEU A 144 -31.79 18.32 -30.12
CA LEU A 144 -32.22 19.71 -30.02
C LEU A 144 -31.81 20.55 -31.23
N TYR A 145 -30.60 20.33 -31.76
CA TYR A 145 -30.14 20.96 -33.00
C TYR A 145 -31.01 20.55 -34.21
N ILE A 146 -31.36 19.27 -34.31
CA ILE A 146 -32.26 18.76 -35.36
C ILE A 146 -33.67 19.34 -35.22
N ALA A 147 -34.20 19.43 -34.00
CA ALA A 147 -35.51 20.03 -33.73
C ALA A 147 -35.57 21.53 -34.11
N ASN A 148 -34.44 22.24 -33.97
CA ASN A 148 -34.31 23.62 -34.44
C ASN A 148 -34.38 23.71 -35.97
N LEU A 149 -33.67 22.80 -36.66
CA LEU A 149 -33.58 22.76 -38.12
C LEU A 149 -34.89 22.33 -38.81
N SER A 150 -35.68 21.46 -38.16
CA SER A 150 -36.91 20.90 -38.73
C SER A 150 -38.12 21.84 -38.69
N GLY A 151 -38.00 23.02 -38.08
CA GLY A 151 -39.05 24.06 -38.07
C GLY A 151 -40.33 23.67 -37.33
N ALA A 152 -40.38 22.51 -36.66
CA ALA A 152 -41.56 21.96 -35.97
C ALA A 152 -41.83 22.62 -34.60
N GLY A 153 -41.55 23.92 -34.47
CA GLY A 153 -41.66 24.67 -33.23
C GLY A 153 -41.55 26.18 -33.46
N ALA A 154 -42.16 26.70 -34.53
CA ALA A 154 -42.16 28.12 -34.88
C ALA A 154 -42.92 29.05 -33.91
N THR A 155 -43.25 28.60 -32.70
CA THR A 155 -43.92 29.40 -31.68
C THR A 155 -43.04 29.52 -30.43
N ASN A 156 -42.26 30.61 -30.43
CA ASN A 156 -41.81 31.35 -29.24
C ASN A 156 -40.52 30.89 -28.49
N TRP A 157 -39.55 30.24 -29.15
CA TRP A 157 -38.26 29.86 -28.55
C TRP A 157 -37.06 30.76 -28.94
N GLY A 158 -37.28 32.03 -29.28
CA GLY A 158 -36.22 32.96 -29.72
C GLY A 158 -35.05 33.19 -28.74
N SER A 159 -35.22 32.86 -27.45
CA SER A 159 -34.15 32.90 -26.43
C SER A 159 -33.24 31.66 -26.47
N PHE A 160 -33.75 30.52 -26.94
CA PHE A 160 -33.01 29.25 -26.95
C PHE A 160 -32.06 29.11 -28.15
N ASN A 161 -32.37 29.78 -29.26
CA ASN A 161 -31.45 29.88 -30.41
C ASN A 161 -30.13 30.55 -30.01
N ASN A 162 -30.18 31.61 -29.20
CA ASN A 162 -28.98 32.25 -28.65
C ASN A 162 -28.21 31.33 -27.70
N PHE A 163 -28.88 30.47 -26.94
CA PHE A 163 -28.23 29.50 -26.04
C PHE A 163 -27.55 28.35 -26.81
N LEU A 164 -28.16 27.90 -27.90
CA LEU A 164 -27.59 26.89 -28.80
C LEU A 164 -26.38 27.41 -29.60
N ASP A 165 -26.42 28.66 -30.03
CA ASP A 165 -25.27 29.31 -30.69
C ASP A 165 -24.09 29.51 -29.73
N ILE A 166 -24.35 29.82 -28.44
CA ILE A 166 -23.31 29.86 -27.40
C ILE A 166 -22.69 28.47 -27.15
N LEU A 167 -23.46 27.39 -27.33
CA LEU A 167 -23.02 26.02 -27.09
C LEU A 167 -22.38 25.33 -28.30
N GLN A 168 -22.02 26.09 -29.36
CA GLN A 168 -21.24 25.66 -30.53
C GLN A 168 -21.16 24.14 -30.74
N TYR A 169 -22.31 23.50 -31.01
CA TYR A 169 -22.41 22.04 -31.06
C TYR A 169 -21.41 21.41 -32.05
N GLN A 170 -21.04 22.12 -33.11
CA GLN A 170 -20.03 21.69 -34.09
C GLN A 170 -18.61 21.60 -33.53
N ASP A 171 -18.27 22.40 -32.51
CA ASP A 171 -16.95 22.39 -31.87
C ASP A 171 -16.88 21.41 -30.69
N MET A 172 -17.99 20.72 -30.39
CA MET A 172 -18.04 19.80 -29.26
C MET A 172 -17.31 18.49 -29.56
N ILE A 173 -16.38 18.12 -28.68
CA ILE A 173 -15.59 16.89 -28.82
C ILE A 173 -16.54 15.68 -28.79
N PRO A 174 -16.53 14.83 -29.83
CA PRO A 174 -17.36 13.64 -29.85
C PRO A 174 -17.03 12.67 -28.70
N PRO A 175 -18.04 12.01 -28.08
CA PRO A 175 -17.86 11.12 -26.94
C PRO A 175 -16.91 9.95 -27.19
N TYR A 176 -16.78 9.50 -28.45
CA TYR A 176 -15.87 8.41 -28.79
C TYR A 176 -14.40 8.81 -28.60
N PHE A 177 -14.03 10.08 -28.88
CA PHE A 177 -12.68 10.59 -28.57
C PHE A 177 -12.46 10.65 -27.06
N LEU A 178 -13.46 11.12 -26.31
CA LEU A 178 -13.40 11.17 -24.84
C LEU A 178 -13.25 9.76 -24.25
N GLN A 179 -13.98 8.78 -24.77
CA GLN A 179 -13.90 7.39 -24.34
C GLN A 179 -12.48 6.82 -24.51
N ILE A 180 -11.84 7.07 -25.66
CA ILE A 180 -10.45 6.62 -25.90
C ILE A 180 -9.48 7.31 -24.95
N SER A 181 -9.58 8.65 -24.80
CA SER A 181 -8.71 9.42 -23.90
C SER A 181 -8.82 8.96 -22.45
N VAL A 182 -10.04 8.74 -21.96
CA VAL A 182 -10.29 8.24 -20.60
C VAL A 182 -9.78 6.80 -20.46
N GLY A 183 -9.92 5.96 -21.48
CA GLY A 183 -9.37 4.60 -21.47
C GLY A 183 -7.84 4.57 -21.34
N ILE A 184 -7.12 5.44 -22.07
CA ILE A 184 -5.66 5.57 -21.96
C ILE A 184 -5.27 6.04 -20.56
N TYR A 185 -5.92 7.09 -20.05
CA TYR A 185 -5.71 7.58 -18.68
C TYR A 185 -5.89 6.46 -17.64
N LEU A 186 -6.88 5.59 -17.85
CA LEU A 186 -7.16 4.49 -16.94
C LEU A 186 -6.07 3.41 -16.95
N ILE A 187 -5.51 3.13 -18.13
CA ILE A 187 -4.37 2.21 -18.27
C ILE A 187 -3.13 2.79 -17.55
N GLU A 188 -2.85 4.07 -17.76
CA GLU A 188 -1.72 4.77 -17.14
C GLU A 188 -1.84 4.79 -15.61
N ILE A 189 -3.02 5.14 -15.08
CA ILE A 189 -3.21 5.20 -13.63
C ILE A 189 -3.13 3.82 -12.98
N ILE A 190 -3.63 2.77 -13.63
CA ILE A 190 -3.48 1.38 -13.15
C ILE A 190 -2.01 0.99 -13.09
N PHE A 191 -1.22 1.37 -14.10
CA PHE A 191 0.21 1.07 -14.14
C PHE A 191 0.96 1.79 -13.00
N ILE A 192 0.74 3.09 -12.83
CA ILE A 192 1.39 3.91 -11.80
C ILE A 192 1.01 3.42 -10.39
N LEU A 193 -0.28 3.19 -10.14
CA LEU A 193 -0.76 2.75 -8.83
C LEU A 193 -0.30 1.34 -8.51
N THR A 194 -0.30 0.42 -9.48
CA THR A 194 0.20 -0.95 -9.24
C THR A 194 1.69 -0.95 -8.95
N SER A 195 2.50 -0.20 -9.72
CA SER A 195 3.93 -0.12 -9.49
C SER A 195 4.22 0.38 -8.07
N THR A 196 3.57 1.47 -7.67
CA THR A 196 3.73 2.05 -6.33
C THR A 196 3.27 1.07 -5.24
N LEU A 197 2.14 0.39 -5.43
CA LEU A 197 1.59 -0.59 -4.48
C LEU A 197 2.54 -1.77 -4.24
N VAL A 198 3.18 -2.27 -5.29
CA VAL A 198 4.11 -3.41 -5.20
C VAL A 198 5.39 -2.97 -4.52
N THR A 199 5.93 -1.80 -4.87
CA THR A 199 7.11 -1.24 -4.21
C THR A 199 6.89 -1.06 -2.70
N ILE A 200 5.71 -0.63 -2.26
CA ILE A 200 5.39 -0.46 -0.83
C ILE A 200 5.27 -1.81 -0.10
N ASN A 201 4.60 -2.79 -0.71
CA ASN A 201 4.29 -4.07 -0.03
C ASN A 201 5.44 -5.08 -0.06
N SER A 202 6.13 -5.19 -1.19
CA SER A 202 7.07 -6.27 -1.47
C SER A 202 8.48 -5.76 -1.80
N GLY A 203 8.67 -4.44 -1.91
CA GLY A 203 9.91 -3.85 -2.41
C GLY A 203 10.01 -3.95 -3.95
N GLU A 204 11.22 -3.83 -4.48
CA GLU A 204 11.47 -3.89 -5.92
C GLU A 204 11.42 -5.32 -6.48
N ASP A 205 10.23 -5.92 -6.53
CA ASP A 205 9.98 -7.20 -7.21
C ASP A 205 9.33 -6.97 -8.59
N LYS A 206 10.12 -7.15 -9.66
CA LYS A 206 9.66 -7.00 -11.04
C LYS A 206 8.65 -8.07 -11.48
N LEU A 207 8.74 -9.29 -10.93
CA LEU A 207 7.84 -10.39 -11.28
C LEU A 207 6.47 -10.17 -10.65
N GLU A 208 6.45 -9.80 -9.37
CA GLU A 208 5.20 -9.45 -8.71
C GLU A 208 4.54 -8.23 -9.37
N MET A 209 5.33 -7.21 -9.73
CA MET A 209 4.83 -6.03 -10.42
C MET A 209 4.09 -6.41 -11.72
N THR A 210 4.73 -7.21 -12.57
CA THR A 210 4.14 -7.62 -13.85
C THR A 210 2.85 -8.42 -13.66
N ASN A 211 2.83 -9.34 -12.70
CA ASN A 211 1.64 -10.15 -12.41
C ASN A 211 0.48 -9.30 -11.87
N LYS A 212 0.76 -8.42 -10.90
CA LYS A 212 -0.25 -7.54 -10.31
C LYS A 212 -0.80 -6.55 -11.33
N VAL A 213 0.05 -6.02 -12.22
CA VAL A 213 -0.39 -5.12 -13.30
C VAL A 213 -1.41 -5.84 -14.18
N GLY A 214 -1.10 -7.06 -14.63
CA GLY A 214 -2.03 -7.85 -15.46
C GLY A 214 -3.38 -8.11 -14.78
N ILE A 215 -3.37 -8.48 -13.50
CA ILE A 215 -4.59 -8.76 -12.73
C ILE A 215 -5.43 -7.48 -12.53
N ASN A 216 -4.78 -6.38 -12.14
CA ASN A 216 -5.47 -5.11 -11.88
C ASN A 216 -5.98 -4.47 -13.17
N LEU A 217 -5.20 -4.53 -14.25
CA LEU A 217 -5.60 -4.07 -15.57
C LEU A 217 -6.82 -4.84 -16.08
N LYS A 218 -6.81 -6.17 -15.97
CA LYS A 218 -7.96 -6.99 -16.37
C LYS A 218 -9.20 -6.62 -15.57
N LYS A 219 -9.11 -6.50 -14.24
CA LYS A 219 -10.24 -6.13 -13.38
C LYS A 219 -10.73 -4.72 -13.68
N GLY A 220 -9.85 -3.72 -13.65
CA GLY A 220 -10.19 -2.33 -13.87
C GLY A 220 -10.77 -2.08 -15.25
N MET A 221 -10.16 -2.62 -16.31
CA MET A 221 -10.67 -2.44 -17.68
C MET A 221 -11.99 -3.17 -17.91
N SER A 222 -12.17 -4.37 -17.35
CA SER A 222 -13.45 -5.09 -17.43
C SER A 222 -14.58 -4.32 -16.75
N LEU A 223 -14.31 -3.73 -15.57
CA LEU A 223 -15.29 -2.95 -14.84
C LEU A 223 -15.60 -1.64 -15.58
N TYR A 224 -14.59 -0.95 -16.09
CA TYR A 224 -14.76 0.24 -16.92
C TYR A 224 -15.65 -0.04 -18.14
N PHE A 225 -15.40 -1.13 -18.86
CA PHE A 225 -16.20 -1.50 -20.04
C PHE A 225 -17.66 -1.76 -19.68
N ILE A 226 -17.92 -2.55 -18.62
CA ILE A 226 -19.28 -2.87 -18.17
C ILE A 226 -20.01 -1.59 -17.73
N VAL A 227 -19.36 -0.76 -16.91
CA VAL A 227 -19.96 0.47 -16.41
C VAL A 227 -20.22 1.46 -17.54
N ALA A 228 -19.24 1.68 -18.43
CA ALA A 228 -19.40 2.58 -19.57
C ALA A 228 -20.57 2.15 -20.46
N LEU A 229 -20.69 0.85 -20.76
CA LEU A 229 -21.80 0.31 -21.55
C LEU A 229 -23.15 0.55 -20.84
N LEU A 230 -23.25 0.19 -19.56
CA LEU A 230 -24.48 0.39 -18.79
C LEU A 230 -24.85 1.87 -18.67
N SER A 231 -23.88 2.75 -18.41
CA SER A 231 -24.10 4.19 -18.30
C SER A 231 -24.56 4.79 -19.63
N VAL A 232 -23.91 4.43 -20.75
CA VAL A 232 -24.33 4.91 -22.08
C VAL A 232 -25.75 4.45 -22.40
N VAL A 233 -26.09 3.17 -22.18
CA VAL A 233 -27.43 2.65 -22.46
C VAL A 233 -28.48 3.32 -21.57
N ALA A 234 -28.26 3.34 -20.25
CA ALA A 234 -29.23 3.88 -19.30
C ALA A 234 -29.48 5.38 -19.53
N LEU A 235 -28.42 6.16 -19.72
CA LEU A 235 -28.53 7.60 -19.93
C LEU A 235 -29.05 7.95 -21.33
N SER A 236 -28.78 7.12 -22.34
CA SER A 236 -29.38 7.30 -23.67
C SER A 236 -30.89 7.08 -23.65
N ILE A 237 -31.38 6.04 -22.95
CA ILE A 237 -32.82 5.80 -22.76
C ILE A 237 -33.45 7.00 -22.05
N LEU A 238 -32.83 7.48 -20.97
CA LEU A 238 -33.32 8.65 -20.24
C LEU A 238 -33.37 9.90 -21.11
N SER A 239 -32.34 10.14 -21.95
CA SER A 239 -32.34 11.25 -22.90
C SER A 239 -33.52 11.14 -23.88
N ALA A 240 -33.77 9.95 -24.43
CA ALA A 240 -34.86 9.72 -25.37
C ALA A 240 -36.24 9.90 -24.72
N THR A 241 -36.44 9.48 -23.48
CA THR A 241 -37.72 9.68 -22.76
C THR A 241 -37.98 11.15 -22.44
N VAL A 242 -36.97 11.87 -21.96
CA VAL A 242 -37.12 13.30 -21.63
C VAL A 242 -37.40 14.13 -22.88
N LEU A 243 -36.69 13.87 -23.98
CA LEU A 243 -36.90 14.57 -25.26
C LEU A 243 -38.19 14.14 -25.96
N GLY A 244 -38.56 12.86 -25.90
CA GLY A 244 -39.82 12.35 -26.46
C GLY A 244 -41.04 13.00 -25.81
N ASN A 245 -40.99 13.27 -24.51
CA ASN A 245 -42.03 14.03 -23.80
C ASN A 245 -42.01 15.54 -24.06
N LEU A 246 -40.92 16.08 -24.62
CA LEU A 246 -40.77 17.50 -24.93
C LEU A 246 -41.15 17.85 -26.38
N LEU A 247 -41.07 16.87 -27.29
CA LEU A 247 -41.28 17.03 -28.74
C LEU A 247 -42.62 16.43 -29.24
N GLY A 248 -43.35 15.70 -28.39
CA GLY A 248 -44.71 15.22 -28.65
C GLY A 248 -45.74 16.00 -27.86
#